data_AF-A0A3C0G2V2-F1
#
_entry.id   AF-A0A3C0G2V2-F1
#
_cell.length_a   1.000
_cell.length_b   1.000
_cell.length_c   1.000
_cell.angle_alpha   90.00
_cell.angle_beta   90.00
_cell.angle_gamma   90.00
#
_symmetry.space_group_name_H-M   'P 1'
#
loop_
_entity.id
_entity.type
_entity.pdbx_description
1 polymer ?
#
loop_
_entity_poly.entity_id
_entity_poly.type
_entity_poly.pdbx_seq_one_letter_code
_entity_poly.pdbx_strand_id
1 'polypeptide(L)' 'EHKIFVQGIIWNIFSYDQWGVELGKQLAGTILKDIENSEISDHDSSTLRLLQYFKK' A
#
# COMPACT_ATOMS: atom_id res chain seq x y z
N GLU A 1 24.37 -6.44 9.27
CA GLU A 1 23.91 -5.13 9.80
C GLU A 1 24.88 -3.99 9.47
N HIS A 2 26.16 -4.04 9.89
CA HIS A 2 27.10 -2.93 9.69
C HIS A 2 27.34 -2.49 8.23
N LYS A 3 27.28 -3.41 7.26
CA LYS A 3 27.35 -3.05 5.82
C LYS A 3 26.20 -2.10 5.42
N ILE A 4 24.97 -2.43 5.81
CA ILE A 4 23.77 -1.65 5.49
C ILE A 4 23.78 -0.32 6.26
N PHE A 5 24.30 -0.32 7.49
CA PHE A 5 24.51 0.88 8.28
C PHE A 5 25.46 1.87 7.57
N VAL A 6 26.66 1.41 7.18
CA VAL A 6 27.64 2.28 6.50
C VAL A 6 27.10 2.80 5.18
N GLN A 7 26.40 1.96 4.40
CA GLN A 7 25.76 2.38 3.16
C GLN A 7 24.68 3.45 3.38
N GLY A 8 23.87 3.31 4.43
CA GLY A 8 22.86 4.31 4.80
C GLY A 8 23.45 5.68 5.15
N ILE A 9 24.56 5.68 5.89
CA ILE A 9 25.29 6.92 6.23
C ILE A 9 25.89 7.56 4.98
N ILE A 10 26.51 6.79 4.08
CA ILE A 10 27.07 7.30 2.81
C ILE A 10 25.99 7.95 1.94
N TRP A 11 24.82 7.31 1.84
CA TRP A 11 23.69 7.81 1.05
C TRP A 11 22.82 8.84 1.80
N ASN A 12 23.11 9.11 3.07
CA ASN A 12 22.33 9.99 3.93
C ASN A 12 20.83 9.63 3.95
N ILE A 13 20.53 8.34 4.12
CA ILE A 13 19.18 7.78 4.24
C ILE A 13 19.00 7.04 5.57
N PHE A 14 17.75 6.92 6.02
CA PHE A 14 17.42 6.19 7.23
C PHE A 14 17.22 4.69 6.94
N SER A 15 18.27 3.87 7.11
CA SER A 15 18.21 2.42 6.83
C SER A 15 17.27 1.58 7.71
N TYR A 16 16.64 2.18 8.73
CA TYR A 16 15.82 1.50 9.72
C TYR A 16 14.39 2.04 9.80
N ASP A 17 14.01 2.95 8.91
CA ASP A 17 12.62 3.35 8.76
C ASP A 17 11.90 2.46 7.73
N GLN A 18 10.56 2.45 7.80
CA GLN A 18 9.74 1.65 6.91
C GLN A 18 8.43 2.34 6.55
N TRP A 19 8.45 3.67 6.35
CA TRP A 19 7.26 4.45 6.02
C TRP A 19 6.54 3.96 4.74
N GLY A 20 7.30 3.40 3.79
CA GLY A 20 6.76 2.91 2.52
C GLY A 20 5.70 1.80 2.65
N VAL A 21 5.55 1.16 3.82
CA VAL A 21 4.54 0.10 4.02
C VAL A 21 3.15 0.64 4.37
N GLU A 22 3.05 1.90 4.79
CA GLU A 22 1.82 2.41 5.42
C GLU A 22 0.68 2.64 4.43
N LEU A 23 0.97 3.25 3.28
CA LEU A 23 -0.05 3.55 2.27
C LEU A 23 -0.73 2.27 1.76
N GLY A 24 0.05 1.22 1.50
CA GLY A 24 -0.50 -0.07 1.08
C GLY A 24 -1.42 -0.69 2.13
N LYS A 25 -1.06 -0.60 3.41
CA LYS A 25 -1.92 -1.08 4.52
C LYS A 25 -3.23 -0.31 4.61
N GLN A 26 -3.18 1.01 4.43
CA GLN A 26 -4.38 1.86 4.43
C GLN A 26 -5.30 1.53 3.25
N LEU A 27 -4.76 1.48 2.04
CA LEU A 27 -5.52 1.17 0.83
C LEU A 27 -6.14 -0.24 0.88
N ALA A 28 -5.38 -1.24 1.33
CA ALA A 28 -5.88 -2.60 1.49
C ALA A 28 -7.06 -2.68 2.47
N GLY A 29 -7.02 -1.91 3.56
CA GLY A 29 -8.13 -1.83 4.52
C GLY A 29 -9.42 -1.26 3.90
N THR A 30 -9.29 -0.24 3.05
CA THR A 30 -10.44 0.32 2.30
C THR A 30 -10.98 -0.68 1.28
N ILE A 31 -10.08 -1.26 0.47
CA ILE A 31 -10.44 -2.26 -0.56
C ILE A 31 -11.14 -3.47 0.07
N LEU A 32 -10.67 -3.95 1.23
CA LEU A 32 -11.32 -5.07 1.92
C LEU A 32 -12.76 -4.74 2.29
N LYS A 33 -13.02 -3.53 2.81
CA LYS A 33 -14.39 -3.07 3.11
C LYS A 33 -15.23 -2.97 1.85
N ASP A 34 -14.66 -2.49 0.75
CA ASP A 34 -15.38 -2.43 -0.52
C ASP A 34 -15.71 -3.83 -1.03
N ILE A 35 -14.86 -4.84 -0.80
CA ILE A 35 -15.13 -6.23 -1.19
C ILE A 35 -16.28 -6.84 -0.35
N GLU A 36 -16.26 -6.62 0.97
CA GLU A 36 -17.24 -7.20 1.90
C GLU A 36 -18.62 -6.52 1.85
N ASN A 37 -18.68 -5.22 1.55
CA ASN A 37 -19.93 -4.46 1.51
C ASN A 37 -20.47 -4.31 0.08
N SER A 38 -21.75 -3.99 -0.06
CA SER A 38 -22.36 -3.77 -1.39
C SER A 38 -21.97 -2.45 -2.04
N GLU A 39 -21.65 -1.43 -1.23
CA GLU A 39 -21.24 -0.10 -1.70
C GLU A 39 -19.72 -0.06 -1.91
N ILE A 40 -19.29 0.41 -3.09
CA ILE A 40 -17.88 0.60 -3.43
C ILE A 40 -17.55 2.08 -3.30
N SER A 41 -16.52 2.41 -2.54
CA SER A 41 -16.01 3.79 -2.41
C SER A 41 -15.40 4.33 -3.71
N ASP A 42 -15.19 5.65 -3.76
CA ASP A 42 -14.67 6.32 -4.96
C ASP A 42 -13.18 6.01 -5.16
N HIS A 43 -12.86 5.24 -6.21
CA HIS A 43 -11.50 4.87 -6.61
C HIS A 43 -11.26 5.23 -8.07
N ASP A 44 -10.00 5.18 -8.51
CA ASP A 44 -9.70 5.37 -9.92
C ASP A 44 -10.36 4.30 -10.81
N SER A 45 -10.54 4.64 -12.09
CA SER A 45 -11.24 3.79 -13.05
C SER A 45 -10.64 2.38 -13.23
N SER A 46 -9.33 2.20 -13.02
CA SER A 46 -8.69 0.89 -13.10
C SER A 46 -9.07 0.03 -11.90
N THR A 47 -8.95 0.60 -10.70
CA THR A 47 -9.30 -0.09 -9.43
C THR A 47 -10.77 -0.47 -9.38
N LEU A 48 -11.68 0.44 -9.76
CA LEU A 48 -13.12 0.14 -9.83
C LEU A 48 -13.44 -1.02 -10.79
N ARG A 49 -12.84 -1.02 -11.98
CA ARG A 49 -13.05 -2.08 -12.96
C ARG A 49 -12.59 -3.45 -12.46
N LEU A 50 -11.44 -3.50 -11.76
CA LEU A 50 -10.93 -4.73 -11.17
C LEU A 50 -11.82 -5.22 -10.03
N LEU A 51 -12.30 -4.33 -9.16
CA LEU A 51 -13.23 -4.68 -8.08
C LEU A 51 -14.56 -5.23 -8.60
N GLN A 52 -15.14 -4.59 -9.62
CA GLN A 52 -16.37 -5.06 -10.27
C GLN A 52 -16.17 -6.43 -10.93
N TYR A 53 -15.01 -6.66 -11.57
CA TYR A 53 -14.68 -7.96 -12.14
C TYR A 53 -14.54 -9.03 -11.06
N PHE A 54 -13.92 -8.71 -9.94
CA PHE A 54 -13.71 -9.64 -8.83
C PHE A 54 -15.01 -10.02 -8.09
N LYS A 55 -15.96 -9.09 -7.95
CA LYS A 55 -17.24 -9.32 -7.25
C LYS A 55 -18.31 -10.04 -8.09
N LYS A 56 -18.13 -10.12 -9.40
CA LYS A 56 -19.06 -10.80 -10.30
C LYS A 56 -18.99 -12.31 -10.11
#